data_AF-A0A6D2IKP1-F1
#
_entry.id   AF-A0A6D2IKP1-F1
#
_cell.length_a   1.000
_cell.length_b   1.000
_cell.length_c   1.000
_cell.angle_alpha   90.00
_cell.angle_beta   90.00
_cell.angle_gamma   90.00
#
_symmetry.space_group_name_H-M   'P 1'
#
loop_
_entity.id
_entity.type
_entity.pdbx_description
1 polymer ?
#
loop_
_entity_poly.entity_id
_entity_poly.type
_entity_poly.pdbx_seq_one_letter_code
_entity_poly.pdbx_strand_id
1 'polypeptide(L)'
;MDSFTEDIWVMILARLPQKSIITSKLVCKQWKSIAESPYLRKLFLSHHQNSHPSWSLMCKDDSTEALAYYGCVITGPSRPLGCYINSFVKEKFNFRQARVVAYTDVGLVLIRVLVSSDLGNILFYVANPVTRECVETDPPWFEPKKGFFILGIATRTENGLVLGYKVVLHHDDPSPWGNGYDESLSLIIYSSETGSWRFESVDSPYYRHEFGNSISVNGNLHWLAQSHDEEVVVSIDFYGSGRHQFRVTPFPDLETSPRYKRSCTTSQGYLMYMNVGKDDGRLRVWRLKSAGWQLASEIALKKYVFPIAINPFDAETVYFWKHSSPRLLSLNLRTGKKIVLHGNFERCSDGRIIKCQSDKKYTARSNFSSFVLPKWLHPIPRGEQGV
;
A
#
# COMPACT_ATOMS: atom_id res chain seq x y z
N MET A 1 27.01 32.34 21.74
CA MET A 1 26.32 31.05 21.94
C MET A 1 27.12 30.05 21.15
N ASP A 2 27.96 29.27 21.83
CA ASP A 2 28.92 28.37 21.18
C ASP A 2 28.17 27.39 20.28
N SER A 3 28.30 27.57 18.97
CA SER A 3 27.57 26.77 18.01
C SER A 3 28.18 25.38 17.97
N PHE A 4 27.43 24.36 18.39
CA PHE A 4 27.78 22.97 18.10
C PHE A 4 28.16 22.84 16.62
N THR A 5 29.20 22.08 16.33
CA THR A 5 29.61 21.78 14.95
C THR A 5 28.49 21.02 14.23
N GLU A 6 28.48 21.09 12.90
CA GLU A 6 27.47 20.43 12.07
C GLU A 6 27.37 18.93 12.37
N ASP A 7 28.50 18.26 12.62
CA ASP A 7 28.57 16.84 12.98
C ASP A 7 27.80 16.52 14.26
N ILE A 8 27.88 17.38 15.28
CA ILE A 8 27.18 17.18 16.55
C ILE A 8 25.67 17.33 16.31
N TRP A 9 25.23 18.31 15.52
CA TRP A 9 23.82 18.44 15.16
C TRP A 9 23.29 17.24 14.41
N VAL A 10 24.06 16.70 13.46
CA VAL A 10 23.72 15.47 12.74
C VAL A 10 23.55 14.29 13.72
N MET A 11 24.50 14.13 14.64
CA MET A 11 24.44 13.07 15.66
C MET A 11 23.23 13.22 16.60
N ILE A 12 22.83 14.45 16.93
CA ILE A 12 21.64 14.72 17.74
C ILE A 12 20.38 14.37 16.93
N LEU A 13 20.23 14.95 15.74
CA LEU A 13 19.05 14.79 14.89
C LEU A 13 18.83 13.31 14.50
N ALA A 14 19.89 12.54 14.25
CA ALA A 14 19.80 11.12 13.89
C ALA A 14 19.15 10.25 14.99
N ARG A 15 19.12 10.74 16.24
CA ARG A 15 18.52 10.07 17.39
C ARG A 15 17.10 10.56 17.70
N LEU A 16 16.63 11.60 17.03
CA LEU A 16 15.30 12.17 17.28
C LEU A 16 14.21 11.47 16.47
N PRO A 17 12.94 11.60 16.90
CA PRO A 17 11.80 11.28 16.06
C PRO A 17 11.85 11.98 14.71
N GLN A 18 11.43 11.27 13.68
CA GLN A 18 11.45 11.78 12.30
C GLN A 18 10.59 13.03 12.11
N LYS A 19 9.47 13.12 12.86
CA LYS A 19 8.65 14.33 12.91
C LYS A 19 9.44 15.53 13.44
N SER A 20 10.28 15.34 14.47
CA SER A 20 11.14 16.39 15.01
C SER A 20 12.17 16.84 13.96
N ILE A 21 12.76 15.91 13.21
CA ILE A 21 13.67 16.21 12.10
C ILE A 21 12.95 17.04 11.02
N ILE A 22 11.71 16.69 10.64
CA ILE A 22 10.93 17.45 9.67
C ILE A 22 10.64 18.86 10.17
N THR A 23 10.19 19.02 11.41
CA THR A 23 9.90 20.35 11.98
C THR A 23 11.16 21.19 12.17
N SER A 24 12.33 20.56 12.35
CA SER A 24 13.63 21.22 12.49
C SER A 24 13.99 22.07 11.26
N LYS A 25 13.48 21.69 10.07
CA LYS A 25 13.65 22.45 8.82
C LYS A 25 13.07 23.87 8.88
N LEU A 26 12.11 24.10 9.77
CA LEU A 26 11.44 25.40 9.94
C LEU A 26 12.21 26.35 10.88
N VAL A 27 13.27 25.89 11.55
CA VAL A 27 14.01 26.68 12.54
C VAL A 27 14.93 27.70 11.86
N CYS A 28 15.82 27.25 10.96
CA CYS A 28 16.70 28.13 10.19
C CYS A 28 17.26 27.41 8.95
N LYS A 29 17.92 28.17 8.04
CA LYS A 29 18.52 27.62 6.80
C LYS A 29 19.57 26.53 7.07
N GLN A 30 20.37 26.69 8.12
CA GLN A 30 21.40 25.71 8.49
C GLN A 30 20.75 24.39 8.93
N TRP A 31 19.74 24.44 9.80
CA TRP A 31 19.03 23.25 10.26
C TRP A 31 18.29 22.56 9.12
N LYS A 32 17.69 23.33 8.20
CA LYS A 32 17.12 22.78 6.96
C LYS A 32 18.16 22.01 6.14
N SER A 33 19.34 22.61 5.92
CA SER A 33 20.45 21.97 5.18
C SER A 33 20.87 20.65 5.83
N ILE A 34 21.04 20.63 7.15
CA ILE A 34 21.42 19.43 7.90
C ILE A 34 20.33 18.36 7.81
N ALA A 35 19.06 18.75 8.01
CA ALA A 35 17.90 17.85 7.97
C ALA A 35 17.67 17.24 6.58
N GLU A 36 18.10 17.92 5.52
CA GLU A 36 18.01 17.45 4.13
C GLU A 36 19.28 16.74 3.66
N SER A 37 20.32 16.69 4.50
CA SER A 37 21.60 16.10 4.12
C SER A 37 21.51 14.57 3.92
N PRO A 38 22.14 14.02 2.86
CA PRO A 38 22.25 12.58 2.69
C PRO A 38 23.00 11.89 3.83
N TYR A 39 23.91 12.61 4.52
CA TYR A 39 24.69 12.10 5.63
C TYR A 39 23.83 11.82 6.87
N LEU A 40 22.98 12.78 7.28
CA LEU A 40 22.02 12.56 8.38
C LEU A 40 21.12 11.36 8.10
N ARG A 41 20.62 11.23 6.87
CA ARG A 41 19.80 10.09 6.45
C ARG A 41 20.54 8.77 6.64
N LYS A 42 21.77 8.66 6.13
CA LYS A 42 22.59 7.43 6.28
C LYS A 42 22.81 7.09 7.75
N LEU A 43 23.15 8.09 8.59
CA LEU A 43 23.37 7.89 10.01
C LEU A 43 22.09 7.46 10.74
N PHE A 44 20.96 8.09 10.43
CA PHE A 44 19.64 7.71 10.96
C PHE A 44 19.30 6.26 10.60
N LEU A 45 19.41 5.90 9.32
CA LEU A 45 19.11 4.54 8.86
C LEU A 45 20.02 3.49 9.53
N SER A 46 21.29 3.82 9.77
CA SER A 46 22.23 2.95 10.50
C SER A 46 21.81 2.77 11.97
N HIS A 47 21.45 3.86 12.66
CA HIS A 47 21.00 3.78 14.06
C HIS A 47 19.69 2.99 14.22
N HIS A 48 18.81 3.06 13.22
CA HIS A 48 17.48 2.45 13.25
C HIS A 48 17.37 1.21 12.36
N GLN A 49 18.47 0.52 12.07
CA GLN A 49 18.49 -0.64 11.17
C GLN A 49 17.56 -1.78 11.63
N ASN A 50 17.49 -2.01 12.94
CA ASN A 50 16.68 -3.06 13.58
C ASN A 50 15.23 -2.62 13.87
N SER A 51 14.89 -1.37 13.58
CA SER A 51 13.53 -0.85 13.74
C SER A 51 12.73 -1.10 12.48
N HIS A 52 11.52 -1.65 12.63
CA HIS A 52 10.54 -1.72 11.55
C HIS A 52 9.68 -0.45 11.54
N PRO A 53 9.40 0.12 10.35
CA PRO A 53 8.44 1.19 10.22
C PRO A 53 7.07 0.84 10.76
N SER A 54 6.30 1.88 11.09
CA SER A 54 4.88 1.72 11.40
C SER A 54 4.10 1.40 10.13
N TRP A 55 3.08 0.56 10.28
CA TRP A 55 2.18 0.22 9.19
C TRP A 55 0.76 -0.05 9.69
N SER A 56 -0.20 0.14 8.80
CA SER A 56 -1.60 -0.19 9.03
C SER A 56 -2.18 -0.93 7.84
N LEU A 57 -3.04 -1.89 8.10
CA LEU A 57 -3.94 -2.46 7.11
C LEU A 57 -5.18 -1.56 7.03
N MET A 58 -5.28 -0.79 5.95
CA MET A 58 -6.31 0.20 5.73
C MET A 58 -7.46 -0.40 4.92
N CYS A 59 -8.70 -0.11 5.30
CA CYS A 59 -9.84 -0.33 4.43
C CYS A 59 -9.87 0.78 3.37
N LYS A 60 -10.02 0.40 2.10
CA LYS A 60 -10.24 1.37 1.01
C LYS A 60 -11.56 2.11 1.23
N ASP A 61 -11.64 3.36 0.77
CA ASP A 61 -12.81 4.26 0.76
C ASP A 61 -13.30 4.87 2.09
N ASP A 62 -12.97 4.31 3.25
CA ASP A 62 -13.38 4.88 4.56
C ASP A 62 -12.21 5.21 5.50
N SER A 63 -10.97 4.96 5.05
CA SER A 63 -9.74 5.25 5.82
C SER A 63 -9.72 4.64 7.23
N THR A 64 -10.47 3.56 7.44
CA THR A 64 -10.48 2.83 8.70
C THR A 64 -9.31 1.86 8.77
N GLU A 65 -8.78 1.65 9.97
CA GLU A 65 -7.69 0.70 10.22
C GLU A 65 -8.26 -0.62 10.72
N ALA A 66 -8.12 -1.66 9.91
CA ALA A 66 -8.47 -3.02 10.32
C ALA A 66 -7.44 -3.58 11.31
N LEU A 67 -6.16 -3.34 11.02
CA LEU A 67 -5.01 -3.74 11.80
C LEU A 67 -4.01 -2.59 11.75
N ALA A 68 -3.39 -2.27 12.87
CA ALA A 68 -2.28 -1.33 12.87
C ALA A 68 -1.17 -1.81 13.79
N TYR A 69 0.05 -1.47 13.39
CA TYR A 69 1.26 -1.83 14.09
C TYR A 69 2.16 -0.60 14.19
N TYR A 70 2.21 -0.04 15.40
CA TYR A 70 2.93 1.19 15.66
C TYR A 70 4.33 0.87 16.16
N GLY A 71 5.33 1.16 15.32
CA GLY A 71 6.74 0.97 15.59
C GLY A 71 7.38 2.18 16.26
N CYS A 72 8.00 1.94 17.42
CA CYS A 72 9.05 2.73 18.09
C CYS A 72 8.63 3.94 18.94
N VAL A 73 9.12 3.94 20.19
CA VAL A 73 9.06 5.03 21.19
C VAL A 73 9.76 6.31 20.69
N ILE A 74 10.65 6.19 19.71
CA ILE A 74 11.44 7.30 19.15
C ILE A 74 10.92 7.70 17.76
N THR A 75 10.52 6.77 16.88
CA THR A 75 10.24 7.10 15.46
C THR A 75 8.79 6.87 15.03
N GLY A 76 7.94 6.34 15.91
CA GLY A 76 6.55 6.03 15.62
C GLY A 76 5.61 7.24 15.70
N PRO A 77 4.52 7.24 14.92
CA PRO A 77 3.45 8.21 15.11
C PRO A 77 2.82 8.03 16.50
N SER A 78 2.56 9.14 17.21
CA SER A 78 1.91 9.14 18.53
C SER A 78 0.42 8.79 18.49
N ARG A 79 -0.12 8.64 17.29
CA ARG A 79 -1.52 8.36 16.99
C ARG A 79 -1.63 7.31 15.88
N PRO A 80 -2.80 6.69 15.73
CA PRO A 80 -3.11 5.86 14.59
C PRO A 80 -2.82 6.50 13.22
N LEU A 81 -2.32 5.75 12.23
CA LEU A 81 -2.04 6.28 10.88
C LEU A 81 -3.34 6.78 10.23
N GLY A 82 -4.45 6.07 10.44
CA GLY A 82 -5.78 6.51 10.03
C GLY A 82 -6.16 7.87 10.62
N CYS A 83 -5.69 8.22 11.83
CA CYS A 83 -5.91 9.55 12.40
C CYS A 83 -5.11 10.64 11.66
N TYR A 84 -3.86 10.37 11.26
CA TYR A 84 -3.08 11.33 10.45
C TYR A 84 -3.73 11.56 9.10
N ILE A 85 -4.20 10.48 8.45
CA ILE A 85 -4.92 10.54 7.19
C ILE A 85 -6.19 11.38 7.32
N ASN A 86 -7.04 11.06 8.30
CA ASN A 86 -8.31 11.77 8.47
C ASN A 86 -8.11 13.25 8.84
N SER A 87 -7.14 13.57 9.70
CA SER A 87 -6.79 14.97 10.02
C SER A 87 -6.25 15.71 8.80
N PHE A 88 -5.34 15.10 8.05
CA PHE A 88 -4.80 15.67 6.81
C PHE A 88 -5.91 15.93 5.78
N VAL A 89 -6.75 14.95 5.48
CA VAL A 89 -7.85 15.07 4.51
C VAL A 89 -8.82 16.16 4.94
N LYS A 90 -9.22 16.18 6.21
CA LYS A 90 -10.15 17.18 6.76
C LYS A 90 -9.59 18.59 6.64
N GLU A 91 -8.33 18.81 7.02
CA GLU A 91 -7.70 20.13 7.02
C GLU A 91 -7.36 20.62 5.60
N LYS A 92 -6.86 19.75 4.73
CA LYS A 92 -6.42 20.15 3.37
C LYS A 92 -7.60 20.41 2.43
N PHE A 93 -8.68 19.63 2.55
CA PHE A 93 -9.79 19.67 1.59
C PHE A 93 -11.09 20.25 2.16
N ASN A 94 -11.08 20.73 3.41
CA ASN A 94 -12.17 21.50 4.04
C ASN A 94 -13.58 20.89 3.81
N PHE A 95 -13.74 19.60 4.11
CA PHE A 95 -15.00 18.84 3.95
C PHE A 95 -15.51 18.62 2.51
N ARG A 96 -14.71 18.92 1.47
CA ARG A 96 -14.98 18.36 0.12
C ARG A 96 -15.09 16.84 0.21
N GLN A 97 -15.80 16.21 -0.73
CA GLN A 97 -15.89 14.74 -0.82
C GLN A 97 -14.54 14.14 -1.28
N ALA A 98 -13.56 14.21 -0.39
CA ALA A 98 -12.22 13.68 -0.55
C ALA A 98 -12.15 12.29 0.07
N ARG A 99 -11.65 11.31 -0.69
CA ARG A 99 -11.49 9.92 -0.22
C ARG A 99 -10.12 9.40 -0.58
N VAL A 100 -9.52 8.65 0.34
CA VAL A 100 -8.31 7.88 0.04
C VAL A 100 -8.71 6.61 -0.70
N VAL A 101 -8.14 6.43 -1.89
CA VAL A 101 -8.50 5.37 -2.84
C VAL A 101 -7.36 4.38 -3.08
N ALA A 102 -6.13 4.73 -2.72
CA ALA A 102 -4.98 3.82 -2.76
C ALA A 102 -3.95 4.14 -1.67
N TYR A 103 -3.24 3.10 -1.24
CA TYR A 103 -2.18 3.15 -0.22
C TYR A 103 -0.93 2.48 -0.78
N THR A 104 0.24 2.92 -0.33
CA THR A 104 1.53 2.37 -0.75
C THR A 104 2.36 1.88 0.42
N ASP A 105 3.40 1.12 0.11
CA ASP A 105 4.42 0.63 1.04
C ASP A 105 5.50 1.68 1.37
N VAL A 106 5.34 2.92 0.88
CA VAL A 106 6.31 4.03 1.00
C VAL A 106 5.70 5.30 1.59
N GLY A 107 4.55 5.18 2.26
CA GLY A 107 3.91 6.29 2.98
C GLY A 107 3.16 7.28 2.11
N LEU A 108 2.98 6.98 0.82
CA LEU A 108 2.13 7.75 -0.10
C LEU A 108 0.70 7.19 -0.15
N VAL A 109 -0.26 8.09 -0.34
CA VAL A 109 -1.68 7.78 -0.57
C VAL A 109 -2.21 8.52 -1.80
N LEU A 110 -3.17 7.90 -2.49
CA LEU A 110 -3.94 8.56 -3.56
C LEU A 110 -5.25 9.06 -3.00
N ILE A 111 -5.55 10.33 -3.23
CA ILE A 111 -6.77 10.98 -2.79
C ILE A 111 -7.56 11.41 -4.02
N ARG A 112 -8.81 10.96 -4.09
CA ARG A 112 -9.80 11.43 -5.05
C ARG A 112 -10.63 12.53 -4.41
N VAL A 113 -10.81 13.64 -5.10
CA VAL A 113 -11.67 14.76 -4.66
C VAL A 113 -12.74 15.01 -5.71
N LEU A 114 -14.01 15.00 -5.30
CA LEU A 114 -15.13 15.41 -6.16
C LEU A 114 -15.35 16.92 -6.02
N VAL A 115 -15.27 17.65 -7.13
CA VAL A 115 -15.40 19.13 -7.17
C VAL A 115 -16.82 19.56 -7.52
N SER A 116 -17.55 18.79 -8.32
CA SER A 116 -19.00 18.97 -8.56
C SER A 116 -19.71 17.61 -8.60
N SER A 117 -21.05 17.64 -8.52
CA SER A 117 -21.93 16.46 -8.59
C SER A 117 -21.93 15.81 -9.97
N ASP A 118 -21.52 16.56 -11.00
CA ASP A 118 -21.39 16.07 -12.36
C ASP A 118 -20.17 15.16 -12.46
N LEU A 119 -20.32 14.05 -13.21
CA LEU A 119 -19.31 12.99 -13.38
C LEU A 119 -17.91 13.46 -13.83
N GLY A 120 -17.77 14.73 -14.19
CA GLY A 120 -16.60 15.27 -14.85
C GLY A 120 -15.52 15.93 -14.00
N ASN A 121 -15.81 16.49 -12.81
CA ASN A 121 -14.78 17.25 -12.09
C ASN A 121 -14.18 16.46 -10.93
N ILE A 122 -13.31 15.50 -11.28
CA ILE A 122 -12.58 14.66 -10.34
C ILE A 122 -11.10 15.06 -10.35
N LEU A 123 -10.58 15.44 -9.19
CA LEU A 123 -9.16 15.73 -9.00
C LEU A 123 -8.48 14.61 -8.24
N PHE A 124 -7.22 14.36 -8.59
CA PHE A 124 -6.37 13.40 -7.92
C PHE A 124 -5.20 14.10 -7.26
N TYR A 125 -4.90 13.66 -6.04
CA TYR A 125 -3.76 14.13 -5.26
C TYR A 125 -2.96 12.95 -4.76
N VAL A 126 -1.64 13.02 -4.90
CA VAL A 126 -0.71 12.13 -4.21
C VAL A 126 -0.20 12.86 -2.98
N ALA A 127 -0.36 12.25 -1.82
CA ALA A 127 -0.03 12.88 -0.55
C ALA A 127 0.78 11.97 0.35
N ASN A 128 1.57 12.59 1.22
CA ASN A 128 2.16 11.95 2.39
C ASN A 128 1.47 12.55 3.63
N PRO A 129 0.50 11.84 4.24
CA PRO A 129 -0.30 12.38 5.35
C PRO A 129 0.51 12.71 6.61
N VAL A 130 1.71 12.13 6.74
CA VAL A 130 2.61 12.35 7.90
C VAL A 130 3.45 13.61 7.70
N THR A 131 4.03 13.81 6.51
CA THR A 131 4.77 15.06 6.20
C THR A 131 3.84 16.22 5.85
N ARG A 132 2.56 15.91 5.56
CA ARG A 132 1.52 16.83 5.06
C ARG A 132 1.82 17.40 3.67
N GLU A 133 2.78 16.82 2.95
CA GLU A 133 3.01 17.15 1.55
C GLU A 133 1.89 16.58 0.68
N CYS A 134 1.54 17.32 -0.36
CA CYS A 134 0.45 17.02 -1.27
C CYS A 134 0.80 17.56 -2.64
N VAL A 135 0.61 16.75 -3.68
CA VAL A 135 0.84 17.11 -5.07
C VAL A 135 -0.43 16.80 -5.86
N GLU A 136 -0.95 17.80 -6.56
CA GLU A 136 -2.04 17.62 -7.52
C GLU A 136 -1.47 17.02 -8.81
N THR A 137 -2.16 16.04 -9.39
CA THR A 137 -1.67 15.37 -10.61
C THR A 137 -2.15 16.04 -11.89
N ASP A 138 -2.75 17.23 -11.80
CA ASP A 138 -3.64 17.82 -12.80
C ASP A 138 -4.80 16.86 -13.22
N PRO A 139 -5.90 17.37 -13.78
CA PRO A 139 -6.92 16.50 -14.34
C PRO A 139 -6.36 15.78 -15.57
N PRO A 140 -6.71 14.50 -15.83
CA PRO A 140 -6.50 13.93 -17.15
C PRO A 140 -7.28 14.78 -18.16
N TRP A 141 -6.59 15.33 -19.17
CA TRP A 141 -7.13 16.22 -20.20
C TRP A 141 -8.24 15.61 -21.09
N PHE A 142 -8.56 14.34 -20.89
CA PHE A 142 -9.62 13.65 -21.61
C PHE A 142 -10.96 13.92 -20.93
N GLU A 143 -11.96 14.39 -21.70
CA GLU A 143 -13.30 14.67 -21.21
C GLU A 143 -13.86 13.49 -20.40
N PRO A 144 -14.09 13.65 -19.08
CA PRO A 144 -14.59 12.62 -18.18
C PRO A 144 -16.09 12.35 -18.37
N LYS A 145 -16.56 12.33 -19.61
CA LYS A 145 -17.90 11.85 -19.99
C LYS A 145 -18.00 10.32 -19.91
N LYS A 146 -16.87 9.61 -19.80
CA LYS A 146 -16.78 8.14 -19.69
C LYS A 146 -16.21 7.68 -18.35
N GLY A 147 -16.61 6.49 -17.90
CA GLY A 147 -16.20 5.92 -16.62
C GLY A 147 -14.71 5.55 -16.58
N PHE A 148 -14.13 5.56 -15.38
CA PHE A 148 -12.80 5.01 -15.15
C PHE A 148 -12.74 4.27 -13.82
N PHE A 149 -11.84 3.29 -13.74
CA PHE A 149 -11.53 2.58 -12.51
C PHE A 149 -10.16 3.01 -12.00
N ILE A 150 -10.05 3.28 -10.70
CA ILE A 150 -8.79 3.64 -10.07
C ILE A 150 -8.03 2.34 -9.81
N LEU A 151 -6.91 2.14 -10.51
CA LEU A 151 -6.03 1.01 -10.22
C LEU A 151 -5.22 1.36 -8.98
N GLY A 152 -4.38 2.40 -8.99
CA GLY A 152 -3.63 2.78 -7.80
C GLY A 152 -2.41 3.64 -8.07
N ILE A 153 -1.39 3.50 -7.22
CA ILE A 153 -0.10 4.20 -7.35
C ILE A 153 1.00 3.15 -7.47
N ALA A 154 1.77 3.18 -8.56
CA ALA A 154 3.01 2.42 -8.68
C ALA A 154 4.21 3.27 -8.27
N THR A 155 5.03 2.80 -7.33
CA THR A 155 6.16 3.56 -6.76
C THR A 155 7.49 2.95 -7.16
N ARG A 156 8.44 3.77 -7.64
CA ARG A 156 9.83 3.35 -7.87
C ARG A 156 10.68 3.76 -6.69
N THR A 157 11.34 2.79 -6.08
CA THR A 157 12.24 3.03 -4.95
C THR A 157 13.64 2.52 -5.21
N GLU A 158 14.63 3.19 -4.63
CA GLU A 158 16.02 2.75 -4.64
C GLU A 158 16.65 3.02 -3.27
N ASN A 159 17.19 1.99 -2.60
CA ASN A 159 17.79 2.12 -1.27
C ASN A 159 16.87 2.81 -0.24
N GLY A 160 15.56 2.58 -0.34
CA GLY A 160 14.53 3.18 0.52
C GLY A 160 14.08 4.58 0.11
N LEU A 161 14.72 5.22 -0.88
CA LEU A 161 14.27 6.49 -1.46
C LEU A 161 13.13 6.26 -2.44
N VAL A 162 12.09 7.07 -2.36
CA VAL A 162 11.08 7.15 -3.43
C VAL A 162 11.63 8.05 -4.52
N LEU A 163 11.88 7.49 -5.70
CA LEU A 163 12.41 8.22 -6.85
C LEU A 163 11.30 8.78 -7.75
N GLY A 164 10.15 8.10 -7.77
CA GLY A 164 9.02 8.49 -8.60
C GLY A 164 7.78 7.66 -8.25
N TYR A 165 6.64 8.19 -8.64
CA TYR A 165 5.37 7.49 -8.63
C TYR A 165 4.63 7.67 -9.96
N LYS A 166 3.74 6.72 -10.23
CA LYS A 166 2.77 6.78 -11.32
C LYS A 166 1.38 6.53 -10.80
N VAL A 167 0.42 7.38 -11.14
CA VAL A 167 -1.01 7.14 -10.84
C VAL A 167 -1.62 6.45 -12.05
N VAL A 168 -2.31 5.35 -11.82
CA VAL A 168 -2.83 4.49 -12.88
C VAL A 168 -4.33 4.37 -12.75
N LEU A 169 -5.03 4.69 -13.83
CA LEU A 169 -6.46 4.53 -14.00
C LEU A 169 -6.70 3.61 -15.19
N HIS A 170 -7.78 2.83 -15.16
CA HIS A 170 -8.27 2.09 -16.31
C HIS A 170 -9.43 2.89 -16.92
N HIS A 171 -9.32 3.16 -18.22
CA HIS A 171 -10.36 3.80 -18.99
C HIS A 171 -11.38 2.74 -19.42
N ASP A 172 -12.61 2.88 -18.95
CA ASP A 172 -13.72 2.02 -19.35
C ASP A 172 -14.43 2.69 -20.54
N ASP A 173 -14.30 2.13 -21.74
CA ASP A 173 -15.07 2.58 -22.90
C ASP A 173 -16.34 1.72 -23.04
N PRO A 174 -17.51 2.21 -22.61
CA PRO A 174 -18.77 1.55 -22.87
C PRO A 174 -19.11 1.71 -24.36
N SER A 175 -18.47 0.91 -25.23
CA SER A 175 -18.85 0.86 -26.64
C SER A 175 -20.30 0.39 -26.74
N PRO A 176 -21.23 1.16 -27.34
CA PRO A 176 -22.64 0.77 -27.47
C PRO A 176 -22.85 -0.43 -28.41
N TRP A 177 -21.80 -0.82 -29.15
CA TRP A 177 -21.80 -1.86 -30.19
C TRP A 177 -20.74 -2.93 -29.93
N GLY A 178 -19.97 -2.79 -28.85
CA GLY A 178 -18.91 -3.71 -28.49
C GLY A 178 -19.51 -4.96 -27.86
N ASN A 179 -19.07 -6.12 -28.31
CA ASN A 179 -19.53 -7.41 -27.79
C ASN A 179 -19.01 -7.68 -26.36
N GLY A 180 -18.82 -6.69 -25.48
CA GLY A 180 -18.33 -6.88 -24.10
C GLY A 180 -16.96 -7.58 -23.94
N TYR A 181 -16.24 -7.84 -25.03
CA TYR A 181 -14.94 -8.50 -25.07
C TYR A 181 -13.90 -7.51 -25.61
N ASP A 182 -13.57 -6.48 -24.83
CA ASP A 182 -12.38 -5.68 -25.14
C ASP A 182 -11.16 -6.54 -24.79
N GLU A 183 -10.41 -6.97 -25.82
CA GLU A 183 -9.16 -7.73 -25.68
C GLU A 183 -7.98 -6.83 -25.26
N SER A 184 -8.26 -5.57 -24.94
CA SER A 184 -7.25 -4.58 -24.56
C SER A 184 -7.59 -3.87 -23.26
N LEU A 185 -6.56 -3.64 -22.45
CA LEU A 185 -6.62 -2.86 -21.22
C LEU A 185 -6.17 -1.44 -21.51
N SER A 186 -7.13 -0.52 -21.60
CA SER A 186 -6.87 0.91 -21.76
C SER A 186 -6.49 1.56 -20.43
N LEU A 187 -5.28 2.12 -20.34
CA LEU A 187 -4.69 2.72 -19.15
C LEU A 187 -4.44 4.23 -19.34
N ILE A 188 -4.74 5.00 -18.30
CA ILE A 188 -4.41 6.42 -18.19
C ILE A 188 -3.41 6.57 -17.03
N ILE A 189 -2.22 7.05 -17.36
CA ILE A 189 -1.06 7.02 -16.46
C ILE A 189 -0.50 8.42 -16.28
N TYR A 190 -0.52 8.92 -15.05
CA TYR A 190 0.25 10.10 -14.66
C TYR A 190 1.66 9.68 -14.26
N SER A 191 2.69 10.43 -14.67
CA SER A 191 4.05 10.25 -14.17
C SER A 191 4.51 11.47 -13.38
N SER A 192 4.99 11.23 -12.16
CA SER A 192 5.66 12.28 -11.35
C SER A 192 6.91 12.84 -12.02
N GLU A 193 7.56 12.09 -12.91
CA GLU A 193 8.79 12.54 -13.61
C GLU A 193 8.47 13.57 -14.69
N THR A 194 7.40 13.33 -15.46
CA THR A 194 7.01 14.20 -16.58
C THR A 194 5.98 15.25 -16.17
N GLY A 195 5.34 15.09 -15.02
CA GLY A 195 4.24 15.94 -14.57
C GLY A 195 2.99 15.85 -15.45
N SER A 196 2.84 14.77 -16.23
CA SER A 196 1.81 14.69 -17.27
C SER A 196 1.13 13.31 -17.32
N TRP A 197 -0.12 13.33 -17.79
CA TRP A 197 -0.90 12.13 -18.10
C TRP A 197 -0.64 11.65 -19.52
N ARG A 198 -0.54 10.33 -19.70
CA ARG A 198 -0.49 9.66 -20.99
C ARG A 198 -1.53 8.54 -21.06
N PHE A 199 -1.96 8.21 -22.27
CA PHE A 199 -2.77 7.04 -22.56
C PHE A 199 -1.88 5.90 -23.06
N GLU A 200 -2.19 4.68 -22.64
CA GLU A 200 -1.48 3.46 -23.02
C GLU A 200 -2.50 2.33 -23.13
N SER A 201 -2.43 1.50 -24.17
CA SER A 201 -3.25 0.30 -24.30
C SER A 201 -2.36 -0.93 -24.25
N VAL A 202 -2.78 -1.94 -23.49
CA VAL A 202 -2.04 -3.18 -23.31
C VAL A 202 -2.96 -4.35 -23.62
N ASP A 203 -2.56 -5.23 -24.53
CA ASP A 203 -3.34 -6.42 -24.86
C ASP A 203 -3.58 -7.28 -23.61
N SER A 204 -4.84 -7.62 -23.34
CA SER A 204 -5.27 -8.41 -22.19
C SER A 204 -6.31 -9.44 -22.64
N PRO A 205 -5.98 -10.75 -22.64
CA PRO A 205 -6.93 -11.79 -23.03
C PRO A 205 -8.00 -12.09 -21.96
N TYR A 206 -8.16 -11.23 -20.95
CA TYR A 206 -9.04 -11.43 -19.80
C TYR A 206 -10.19 -10.43 -19.81
N TYR A 207 -11.42 -10.91 -19.66
CA TYR A 207 -12.63 -10.09 -19.75
C TYR A 207 -13.13 -9.57 -18.39
N ARG A 208 -12.69 -10.14 -17.26
CA ARG A 208 -13.11 -9.70 -15.93
C ARG A 208 -11.91 -9.34 -15.06
N HIS A 209 -11.79 -8.06 -14.72
CA HIS A 209 -10.75 -7.53 -13.84
C HIS A 209 -11.35 -6.98 -12.54
N GLU A 210 -10.77 -7.33 -11.39
CA GLU A 210 -11.15 -6.80 -10.08
C GLU A 210 -10.27 -5.61 -9.67
N PHE A 211 -10.40 -4.47 -10.35
CA PHE A 211 -9.53 -3.29 -10.12
C PHE A 211 -9.61 -2.72 -8.70
N GLY A 212 -10.74 -2.87 -8.01
CA GLY A 212 -10.95 -2.34 -6.65
C GLY A 212 -9.93 -2.85 -5.63
N ASN A 213 -9.29 -4.00 -5.88
CA ASN A 213 -8.35 -4.66 -4.96
C ASN A 213 -6.91 -4.69 -5.48
N SER A 214 -6.52 -3.72 -6.31
CA SER A 214 -5.13 -3.65 -6.73
C SER A 214 -4.17 -3.48 -5.54
N ILE A 215 -2.95 -3.98 -5.71
CA ILE A 215 -1.86 -3.97 -4.74
C ILE A 215 -0.62 -3.40 -5.43
N SER A 216 0.02 -2.40 -4.82
CA SER A 216 1.31 -1.87 -5.26
C SER A 216 2.46 -2.54 -4.52
N VAL A 217 3.44 -3.04 -5.26
CA VAL A 217 4.74 -3.48 -4.70
C VAL A 217 5.82 -3.42 -5.77
N ASN A 218 7.01 -2.90 -5.44
CA ASN A 218 8.18 -2.83 -6.34
C ASN A 218 7.86 -2.26 -7.75
N GLY A 219 7.18 -1.12 -7.84
CA GLY A 219 6.84 -0.52 -9.13
C GLY A 219 5.76 -1.25 -9.95
N ASN A 220 5.25 -2.37 -9.44
CA ASN A 220 4.19 -3.14 -10.06
C ASN A 220 2.84 -2.83 -9.42
N LEU A 221 1.77 -2.84 -10.23
CA LEU A 221 0.42 -3.03 -9.71
C LEU A 221 -0.05 -4.44 -10.03
N HIS A 222 -0.63 -5.09 -9.03
CA HIS A 222 -1.19 -6.43 -9.13
C HIS A 222 -2.67 -6.41 -8.83
N TRP A 223 -3.50 -7.13 -9.59
CA TRP A 223 -4.92 -7.30 -9.29
C TRP A 223 -5.41 -8.66 -9.77
N LEU A 224 -6.58 -9.06 -9.25
CA LEU A 224 -7.21 -10.31 -9.65
C LEU A 224 -7.90 -10.12 -11.00
N ALA A 225 -7.77 -11.11 -11.86
CA ALA A 225 -8.56 -11.22 -13.08
C ALA A 225 -9.08 -12.65 -13.23
N GLN A 226 -10.10 -12.82 -14.06
CA GLN A 226 -10.73 -14.10 -14.33
C GLN A 226 -10.93 -14.25 -15.83
N SER A 227 -10.54 -15.41 -16.35
CA SER A 227 -10.95 -15.94 -17.66
C SER A 227 -12.04 -17.00 -17.47
N HIS A 228 -12.51 -17.63 -18.55
CA HIS A 228 -13.58 -18.63 -18.48
C HIS A 228 -13.22 -19.81 -17.57
N ASP A 229 -11.94 -20.20 -17.54
CA ASP A 229 -11.48 -21.40 -16.85
C ASP A 229 -10.49 -21.13 -15.70
N GLU A 230 -9.93 -19.93 -15.59
CA GLU A 230 -8.84 -19.65 -14.65
C GLU A 230 -9.00 -18.33 -13.88
N GLU A 231 -8.76 -18.40 -12.57
CA GLU A 231 -8.49 -17.22 -11.74
C GLU A 231 -6.99 -16.93 -11.77
N VAL A 232 -6.63 -15.68 -12.03
CA VAL A 232 -5.23 -15.26 -12.20
C VAL A 232 -4.93 -13.98 -11.44
N VAL A 233 -3.63 -13.71 -11.25
CA VAL A 233 -3.12 -12.39 -10.89
C VAL A 233 -2.50 -11.75 -12.13
N VAL A 234 -3.01 -10.59 -12.50
CA VAL A 234 -2.39 -9.70 -13.49
C VAL A 234 -1.41 -8.80 -12.76
N SER A 235 -0.22 -8.64 -13.32
CA SER A 235 0.85 -7.78 -12.81
C SER A 235 1.33 -6.88 -13.93
N ILE A 236 1.36 -5.57 -13.71
CA ILE A 236 1.97 -4.62 -14.65
C ILE A 236 3.13 -3.88 -13.98
N ASP A 237 4.33 -4.01 -14.54
CA ASP A 237 5.51 -3.24 -14.13
C ASP A 237 5.54 -1.88 -14.81
N PHE A 238 5.23 -0.82 -14.07
CA PHE A 238 5.17 0.53 -14.64
C PHE A 238 6.54 1.17 -14.84
N TYR A 239 7.64 0.54 -14.42
CA TYR A 239 9.00 1.04 -14.59
C TYR A 239 9.91 0.09 -15.38
N GLY A 240 9.43 -1.12 -15.66
CA GLY A 240 10.08 -2.08 -16.55
C GLY A 240 10.08 -1.65 -18.01
N SER A 241 10.93 -2.27 -18.82
CA SER A 241 11.02 -2.04 -20.27
C SER A 241 10.71 -3.33 -21.04
N GLY A 242 9.92 -3.22 -22.11
CA GLY A 242 9.66 -4.30 -23.07
C GLY A 242 8.48 -5.22 -22.71
N ARG A 243 8.44 -6.40 -23.36
CA ARG A 243 7.31 -7.36 -23.30
C ARG A 243 7.04 -7.99 -21.92
N HIS A 244 7.92 -7.83 -20.94
CA HIS A 244 7.75 -8.35 -19.57
C HIS A 244 6.97 -7.40 -18.66
N GLN A 245 6.55 -6.24 -19.16
CA GLN A 245 5.76 -5.29 -18.40
C GLN A 245 4.42 -5.90 -17.96
N PHE A 246 3.75 -6.67 -18.82
CA PHE A 246 2.49 -7.33 -18.50
C PHE A 246 2.73 -8.81 -18.20
N ARG A 247 2.28 -9.27 -17.04
CA ARG A 247 2.41 -10.66 -16.62
C ARG A 247 1.11 -11.18 -16.06
N VAL A 248 0.76 -12.39 -16.48
CA VAL A 248 -0.36 -13.13 -15.92
C VAL A 248 0.15 -14.37 -15.23
N THR A 249 -0.30 -14.57 -13.99
CA THR A 249 0.11 -15.72 -13.18
C THR A 249 -1.13 -16.42 -12.64
N PRO A 250 -1.45 -17.64 -13.13
CA PRO A 250 -2.50 -18.48 -12.56
C PRO A 250 -2.26 -18.74 -11.08
N PHE A 251 -3.32 -18.87 -10.29
CA PHE A 251 -3.15 -19.22 -8.89
C PHE A 251 -2.56 -20.64 -8.71
N PRO A 252 -1.78 -20.88 -7.65
CA PRO A 252 -1.06 -22.14 -7.48
C PRO A 252 -1.95 -23.31 -6.99
N ASP A 253 -3.20 -23.04 -6.66
CA ASP A 253 -4.15 -23.95 -6.02
C ASP A 253 -5.47 -24.01 -6.79
N LEU A 254 -5.43 -23.80 -8.12
CA LEU A 254 -6.60 -23.87 -9.02
C LEU A 254 -7.29 -25.24 -9.01
N GLU A 255 -6.52 -26.32 -8.85
CA GLU A 255 -7.05 -27.69 -8.74
C GLU A 255 -7.76 -27.95 -7.42
N THR A 256 -7.56 -27.09 -6.41
CA THR A 256 -8.22 -27.22 -5.11
C THR A 256 -9.32 -26.19 -4.98
N SER A 257 -10.37 -26.52 -4.22
CA SER A 257 -11.35 -25.50 -3.84
C SER A 257 -10.78 -24.63 -2.71
N PRO A 258 -10.45 -23.35 -2.96
CA PRO A 258 -10.12 -22.44 -1.86
C PRO A 258 -11.35 -22.27 -0.95
N ARG A 259 -11.13 -22.21 0.36
CA ARG A 259 -12.22 -21.98 1.32
C ARG A 259 -12.72 -20.55 1.31
N TYR A 260 -11.85 -19.59 1.00
CA TYR A 260 -12.14 -18.16 1.05
C TYR A 260 -11.91 -17.50 -0.30
N LYS A 261 -12.57 -16.35 -0.54
CA LYS A 261 -12.29 -15.51 -1.70
C LYS A 261 -10.78 -15.22 -1.76
N ARG A 262 -10.21 -15.39 -2.95
CA ARG A 262 -8.79 -15.14 -3.19
C ARG A 262 -8.47 -13.69 -2.87
N SER A 263 -7.44 -13.49 -2.06
CA SER A 263 -6.93 -12.18 -1.72
C SER A 263 -5.42 -12.26 -1.59
N CYS A 264 -4.74 -11.21 -2.01
CA CYS A 264 -3.30 -11.10 -1.91
C CYS A 264 -2.93 -10.00 -0.91
N THR A 265 -1.69 -10.05 -0.44
CA THR A 265 -1.10 -9.05 0.44
C THR A 265 0.38 -8.89 0.07
N THR A 266 1.11 -8.05 0.79
CA THR A 266 2.53 -7.81 0.55
C THR A 266 3.34 -8.16 1.78
N SER A 267 4.48 -8.84 1.60
CA SER A 267 5.46 -9.05 2.66
C SER A 267 6.87 -9.09 2.10
N GLN A 268 7.78 -8.38 2.75
CA GLN A 268 9.22 -8.33 2.42
C GLN A 268 9.48 -7.95 0.95
N GLY A 269 8.66 -7.06 0.38
CA GLY A 269 8.76 -6.65 -1.01
C GLY A 269 8.25 -7.70 -2.02
N TYR A 270 7.47 -8.68 -1.59
CA TYR A 270 6.84 -9.65 -2.50
C TYR A 270 5.32 -9.57 -2.41
N LEU A 271 4.66 -9.84 -3.53
CA LEU A 271 3.25 -10.21 -3.52
C LEU A 271 3.11 -11.61 -2.90
N MET A 272 2.23 -11.72 -1.93
CA MET A 272 1.94 -12.93 -1.19
C MET A 272 0.48 -13.32 -1.41
N TYR A 273 0.25 -14.60 -1.60
CA TYR A 273 -1.09 -15.20 -1.61
C TYR A 273 -1.20 -16.19 -0.46
N MET A 274 -2.35 -16.26 0.19
CA MET A 274 -2.60 -17.26 1.20
C MET A 274 -4.07 -17.67 1.21
N ASN A 275 -4.31 -18.96 1.42
CA ASN A 275 -5.66 -19.48 1.53
C ASN A 275 -5.68 -20.78 2.31
N VAL A 276 -6.88 -21.20 2.69
CA VAL A 276 -7.13 -22.45 3.40
C VAL A 276 -7.82 -23.41 2.44
N GLY A 277 -7.27 -24.62 2.30
CA GLY A 277 -7.92 -25.66 1.50
C GLY A 277 -9.29 -26.03 2.10
N LYS A 278 -10.32 -26.12 1.25
CA LYS A 278 -11.68 -26.44 1.71
C LYS A 278 -11.74 -27.83 2.35
N ASP A 279 -11.04 -28.79 1.78
CA ASP A 279 -11.11 -30.22 2.16
C ASP A 279 -10.13 -30.60 3.26
N ASP A 280 -8.89 -30.10 3.21
CA ASP A 280 -7.83 -30.47 4.17
C ASP A 280 -7.69 -29.47 5.35
N GLY A 281 -8.32 -28.29 5.25
CA GLY A 281 -8.21 -27.23 6.25
C GLY A 281 -6.79 -26.69 6.43
N ARG A 282 -5.88 -26.92 5.47
CA ARG A 282 -4.50 -26.46 5.55
C ARG A 282 -4.37 -25.04 5.01
N LEU A 283 -3.74 -24.18 5.81
CA LEU A 283 -3.27 -22.88 5.35
C LEU A 283 -2.03 -23.08 4.49
N ARG A 284 -2.09 -22.55 3.29
CA ARG A 284 -0.94 -22.43 2.39
C ARG A 284 -0.65 -20.97 2.14
N VAL A 285 0.63 -20.65 2.13
CA VAL A 285 1.15 -19.31 1.88
C VAL A 285 2.13 -19.41 0.73
N TRP A 286 1.90 -18.64 -0.32
CA TRP A 286 2.73 -18.57 -1.51
C TRP A 286 3.31 -17.18 -1.69
N ARG A 287 4.49 -17.14 -2.30
CA ARG A 287 5.22 -15.93 -2.66
C ARG A 287 5.35 -15.88 -4.18
N LEU A 288 4.97 -14.76 -4.79
CA LEU A 288 5.19 -14.56 -6.22
C LEU A 288 6.67 -14.19 -6.47
N LYS A 289 7.36 -15.01 -7.26
CA LYS A 289 8.72 -14.75 -7.76
C LYS A 289 8.71 -14.57 -9.28
N SER A 290 9.86 -14.26 -9.87
CA SER A 290 10.02 -14.15 -11.34
C SER A 290 9.51 -15.40 -12.08
N ALA A 291 9.79 -16.60 -11.58
CA ALA A 291 9.36 -17.85 -12.20
C ALA A 291 7.87 -18.22 -11.97
N GLY A 292 7.21 -17.63 -10.96
CA GLY A 292 5.83 -18.00 -10.60
C GLY A 292 5.61 -18.01 -9.10
N TRP A 293 4.50 -18.61 -8.69
CA TRP A 293 4.21 -18.86 -7.28
C TRP A 293 5.16 -19.90 -6.70
N GLN A 294 5.76 -19.58 -5.56
CA GLN A 294 6.51 -20.54 -4.76
C GLN A 294 5.80 -20.73 -3.41
N LEU A 295 5.56 -21.98 -3.02
CA LEU A 295 5.05 -22.29 -1.69
C LEU A 295 6.08 -21.87 -0.64
N ALA A 296 5.68 -20.97 0.25
CA ALA A 296 6.51 -20.46 1.35
C ALA A 296 6.23 -21.19 2.66
N SER A 297 4.99 -21.62 2.90
CA SER A 297 4.61 -22.35 4.10
C SER A 297 3.32 -23.13 3.89
N GLU A 298 3.19 -24.27 4.59
CA GLU A 298 1.96 -25.05 4.68
C GLU A 298 1.75 -25.53 6.13
N ILE A 299 0.58 -25.24 6.72
CA ILE A 299 0.28 -25.57 8.12
C ILE A 299 -1.18 -25.99 8.26
N ALA A 300 -1.43 -27.07 9.01
CA ALA A 300 -2.78 -27.48 9.35
C ALA A 300 -3.43 -26.52 10.36
N LEU A 301 -4.58 -25.93 10.02
CA LEU A 301 -5.34 -25.08 10.93
C LEU A 301 -6.40 -25.89 11.68
N LYS A 302 -6.40 -25.79 13.02
CA LYS A 302 -7.39 -26.43 13.88
C LYS A 302 -8.66 -25.59 14.10
N LYS A 303 -8.75 -24.39 13.51
CA LYS A 303 -9.83 -23.42 13.76
C LYS A 303 -10.26 -22.78 12.44
N TYR A 304 -11.56 -22.49 12.34
CA TYR A 304 -12.11 -21.68 11.24
C TYR A 304 -11.70 -20.21 11.45
N VAL A 305 -10.79 -19.75 10.61
CA VAL A 305 -10.22 -18.40 10.64
C VAL A 305 -10.14 -17.85 9.22
N PHE A 306 -10.39 -16.56 9.06
CA PHE A 306 -10.32 -15.86 7.79
C PHE A 306 -8.95 -15.18 7.65
N PRO A 307 -8.06 -15.60 6.72
CA PRO A 307 -6.78 -14.93 6.50
C PRO A 307 -6.98 -13.51 6.01
N ILE A 308 -6.25 -12.54 6.58
CA ILE A 308 -6.42 -11.12 6.24
C ILE A 308 -5.16 -10.53 5.62
N ALA A 309 -4.03 -10.68 6.31
CA ALA A 309 -2.76 -10.09 5.90
C ALA A 309 -1.58 -10.87 6.48
N ILE A 310 -0.42 -10.69 5.86
CA ILE A 310 0.87 -11.12 6.37
C ILE A 310 1.60 -9.86 6.84
N ASN A 311 2.40 -9.95 7.91
CA ASN A 311 3.19 -8.81 8.34
C ASN A 311 4.11 -8.36 7.19
N PRO A 312 4.15 -7.05 6.86
CA PRO A 312 4.90 -6.55 5.71
C PRO A 312 6.42 -6.72 5.86
N PHE A 313 6.92 -6.92 7.08
CA PHE A 313 8.35 -7.08 7.37
C PHE A 313 8.72 -8.50 7.82
N ASP A 314 7.76 -9.25 8.34
CA ASP A 314 7.93 -10.63 8.81
C ASP A 314 6.97 -11.58 8.08
N ALA A 315 7.49 -12.28 7.06
CA ALA A 315 6.70 -13.23 6.30
C ALA A 315 6.26 -14.46 7.11
N GLU A 316 6.79 -14.67 8.32
CA GLU A 316 6.35 -15.74 9.21
C GLU A 316 5.12 -15.36 10.04
N THR A 317 4.76 -14.07 10.17
CA THR A 317 3.62 -13.64 10.98
C THR A 317 2.39 -13.39 10.10
N VAL A 318 1.35 -14.20 10.27
CA VAL A 318 0.09 -14.09 9.55
C VAL A 318 -1.03 -13.66 10.49
N TYR A 319 -1.92 -12.80 10.01
CA TYR A 319 -3.08 -12.29 10.73
C TYR A 319 -4.39 -12.84 10.17
N PHE A 320 -5.31 -13.16 11.08
CA PHE A 320 -6.62 -13.72 10.75
C PHE A 320 -7.73 -13.05 11.55
N TRP A 321 -8.95 -13.09 11.04
CA TRP A 321 -10.15 -12.91 11.86
C TRP A 321 -10.68 -14.26 12.32
N LYS A 322 -11.09 -14.31 13.57
CA LYS A 322 -11.85 -15.44 14.07
C LYS A 322 -13.26 -15.43 13.44
N HIS A 323 -13.69 -16.55 12.86
CA HIS A 323 -14.99 -16.62 12.18
C HIS A 323 -16.17 -16.33 13.12
N SER A 324 -16.13 -16.83 14.36
CA SER A 324 -17.25 -16.73 15.32
C SER A 324 -17.27 -15.44 16.16
N SER A 325 -16.26 -14.58 16.05
CA SER A 325 -16.18 -13.33 16.81
C SER A 325 -15.19 -12.40 16.13
N PRO A 326 -15.40 -11.08 16.08
CA PRO A 326 -14.54 -10.16 15.32
C PRO A 326 -13.18 -9.89 15.99
N ARG A 327 -12.54 -10.90 16.57
CA ARG A 327 -11.22 -10.79 17.21
C ARG A 327 -10.12 -11.13 16.22
N LEU A 328 -9.04 -10.36 16.29
CA LEU A 328 -7.82 -10.61 15.52
C LEU A 328 -7.03 -11.75 16.14
N LEU A 329 -6.47 -12.58 15.28
CA LEU A 329 -5.57 -13.66 15.61
C LEU A 329 -4.26 -13.45 14.87
N SER A 330 -3.14 -13.83 15.46
CA SER A 330 -1.89 -14.01 14.71
C SER A 330 -1.32 -15.42 14.88
N LEU A 331 -0.63 -15.90 13.85
CA LEU A 331 0.09 -17.17 13.85
C LEU A 331 1.50 -16.91 13.34
N ASN A 332 2.50 -17.43 14.06
CA ASN A 332 3.84 -17.55 13.51
C ASN A 332 3.95 -18.90 12.76
N LEU A 333 4.23 -18.83 11.47
CA LEU A 333 4.25 -19.97 10.55
C LEU A 333 5.38 -20.96 10.88
N ARG A 334 6.52 -20.47 11.40
CA ARG A 334 7.66 -21.33 11.72
C ARG A 334 7.39 -22.23 12.93
N THR A 335 6.77 -21.67 13.96
CA THR A 335 6.50 -22.41 15.20
C THR A 335 5.22 -23.24 15.10
N GLY A 336 4.21 -22.78 14.35
CA GLY A 336 2.94 -23.49 14.11
C GLY A 336 2.11 -23.84 15.34
N LYS A 337 2.59 -23.52 16.55
CA LYS A 337 2.11 -24.10 17.81
C LYS A 337 1.12 -23.23 18.58
N LYS A 338 1.14 -21.91 18.41
CA LYS A 338 0.27 -21.00 19.19
C LYS A 338 -0.31 -19.90 18.31
N ILE A 339 -1.63 -19.98 18.10
CA ILE A 339 -2.42 -18.84 17.60
C ILE A 339 -2.57 -17.87 18.78
N VAL A 340 -2.07 -16.65 18.61
CA VAL A 340 -2.20 -15.56 19.58
C VAL A 340 -3.51 -14.83 19.30
N LEU A 341 -4.30 -14.62 20.35
CA LEU A 341 -5.51 -13.79 20.29
C LEU A 341 -5.12 -12.38 20.71
N HIS A 342 -5.42 -11.41 19.86
CA HIS A 342 -5.20 -10.00 20.16
C HIS A 342 -6.51 -9.37 20.61
N GLY A 343 -6.46 -8.65 21.73
CA GLY A 343 -7.44 -7.66 22.14
C GLY A 343 -7.47 -6.46 21.18
N ASN A 344 -8.43 -5.56 21.38
CA ASN A 344 -8.63 -4.41 20.50
C ASN A 344 -7.45 -3.43 20.52
N PHE A 345 -6.70 -3.42 21.62
CA PHE A 345 -5.53 -2.59 21.82
C PHE A 345 -4.55 -3.34 22.74
N GLU A 346 -3.40 -3.75 22.21
CA GLU A 346 -2.41 -4.51 22.97
C GLU A 346 -0.99 -4.04 22.70
N ARG A 347 -0.14 -4.09 23.72
CA ARG A 347 1.30 -3.88 23.57
C ARG A 347 1.98 -5.23 23.38
N CYS A 348 2.65 -5.41 22.25
CA CYS A 348 3.46 -6.57 21.91
C CYS A 348 4.72 -6.66 22.79
N SER A 349 5.35 -7.83 22.79
CA SER A 349 6.61 -8.08 23.50
C SER A 349 7.77 -7.21 23.03
N ASP A 350 7.72 -6.70 21.80
CA ASP A 350 8.67 -5.72 21.24
C ASP A 350 8.28 -4.26 21.52
N GLY A 351 7.28 -4.05 22.39
CA GLY A 351 6.84 -2.74 22.86
C GLY A 351 5.89 -2.00 21.90
N ARG A 352 5.50 -2.61 20.77
CA ARG A 352 4.64 -2.02 19.73
C ARG A 352 3.17 -2.20 20.04
N ILE A 353 2.33 -1.31 19.54
CA ILE A 353 0.88 -1.37 19.78
C ILE A 353 0.20 -2.04 18.58
N ILE A 354 -0.55 -3.11 18.84
CA ILE A 354 -1.52 -3.68 17.89
C ILE A 354 -2.88 -3.10 18.20
N LYS A 355 -3.48 -2.46 17.19
CA LYS A 355 -4.88 -2.05 17.23
C LYS A 355 -5.66 -2.85 16.21
N CYS A 356 -6.83 -3.35 16.62
CA CYS A 356 -7.78 -4.02 15.73
C CYS A 356 -9.15 -3.37 15.86
N GLN A 357 -9.79 -3.08 14.71
CA GLN A 357 -11.19 -2.65 14.69
C GLN A 357 -12.09 -3.83 14.30
N SER A 358 -12.92 -4.24 15.26
CA SER A 358 -13.74 -5.44 15.20
C SER A 358 -15.19 -5.13 14.82
N ASP A 359 -15.49 -4.80 13.56
CA ASP A 359 -16.87 -4.71 13.06
C ASP A 359 -17.17 -5.88 12.11
N LYS A 360 -18.33 -6.51 12.26
CA LYS A 360 -18.82 -7.57 11.35
C LYS A 360 -18.92 -7.09 9.90
N LYS A 361 -19.03 -5.77 9.67
CA LYS A 361 -18.96 -5.18 8.33
C LYS A 361 -17.62 -5.46 7.61
N TYR A 362 -16.51 -5.61 8.34
CA TYR A 362 -15.18 -5.79 7.74
C TYR A 362 -14.88 -7.24 7.38
N THR A 363 -15.48 -8.22 8.05
CA THR A 363 -15.26 -9.65 7.76
C THR A 363 -15.79 -10.08 6.39
N ALA A 364 -16.67 -9.27 5.78
CA ALA A 364 -17.19 -9.48 4.42
C ALA A 364 -16.44 -8.66 3.34
N ARG A 365 -15.56 -7.74 3.73
CA ARG A 365 -14.82 -6.89 2.79
C ARG A 365 -13.48 -7.55 2.45
N SER A 366 -13.12 -7.58 1.18
CA SER A 366 -11.79 -7.99 0.69
C SER A 366 -10.88 -6.79 0.39
N ASN A 367 -11.35 -5.57 0.65
CA ASN A 367 -10.74 -4.34 0.13
C ASN A 367 -9.80 -3.69 1.14
N PHE A 368 -8.75 -4.43 1.51
CA PHE A 368 -7.70 -3.93 2.38
C PHE A 368 -6.41 -3.65 1.61
N SER A 369 -5.64 -2.68 2.10
CA SER A 369 -4.29 -2.42 1.58
C SER A 369 -3.36 -2.07 2.72
N SER A 370 -2.14 -2.59 2.65
CA SER A 370 -1.08 -2.22 3.56
C SER A 370 -0.64 -0.79 3.25
N PHE A 371 -0.73 0.07 4.26
CA PHE A 371 -0.12 1.40 4.28
C PHE A 371 1.11 1.34 5.18
N VAL A 372 2.29 1.43 4.60
CA VAL A 372 3.56 1.29 5.32
C VAL A 372 4.31 2.60 5.23
N LEU A 373 4.78 3.12 6.37
CA LEU A 373 5.66 4.28 6.36
C LEU A 373 7.08 3.88 5.91
N PRO A 374 7.81 4.75 5.20
CA PRO A 374 9.21 4.50 4.92
C PRO A 374 10.05 4.69 6.19
N LYS A 375 11.23 4.07 6.25
CA LYS A 375 12.18 4.31 7.34
C LYS A 375 12.67 5.76 7.37
N TRP A 376 12.73 6.41 6.21
CA TRP A 376 13.03 7.83 6.05
C TRP A 376 11.84 8.54 5.39
N LEU A 377 11.33 9.64 5.97
CA LEU A 377 10.28 10.42 5.31
C LEU A 377 10.90 11.30 4.21
N HIS A 378 10.57 10.99 2.97
CA HIS A 378 11.06 11.68 1.78
C HIS A 378 10.07 12.77 1.33
N PRO A 379 10.58 13.88 0.76
CA PRO A 379 9.75 14.73 -0.07
C PRO A 379 9.09 13.91 -1.17
N ILE A 380 7.86 14.28 -1.53
CA ILE A 380 7.17 13.66 -2.66
C ILE A 380 7.94 14.00 -3.94
N PRO A 381 8.34 13.03 -4.78
CA PRO A 381 9.00 13.30 -6.04
C PRO A 381 8.17 14.24 -6.93
N ARG A 382 8.82 15.23 -7.52
CA ARG A 382 8.21 16.17 -8.48
C ARG A 382 9.10 16.22 -9.72
N GLY A 383 8.49 16.36 -10.89
CA GLY A 383 9.21 16.59 -12.13
C GLY A 383 9.99 17.90 -12.08
N GLU A 384 10.96 18.06 -12.97
CA GLU A 384 11.90 19.20 -12.99
C GLU A 384 11.22 20.59 -13.13
N GLN A 385 9.91 20.64 -13.42
CA GLN A 385 9.13 21.88 -13.51
C GLN A 385 8.58 22.40 -12.17
N GLY A 386 8.81 21.71 -11.04
CA GLY A 386 8.15 21.97 -9.76
C GLY A 386 9.02 22.43 -8.58
N VAL A 387 10.19 23.04 -8.83
CA VAL A 387 11.08 23.61 -7.80
C VAL A 387 10.77 25.08 -7.55
#